data_AF-A0A7W1SCE6-F1
#
_entry.id   AF-A0A7W1SCE6-F1
#
_cell.length_a   1.000
_cell.length_b   1.000
_cell.length_c   1.000
_cell.angle_alpha   90.00
_cell.angle_beta   90.00
_cell.angle_gamma   90.00
#
_symmetry.space_group_name_H-M   'P 1'
#
loop_
_entity.id
_entity.type
_entity.pdbx_description
1 polymer ?
#
loop_
_entity_poly.entity_id
_entity_poly.type
_entity_poly.pdbx_seq_one_letter_code
_entity_poly.pdbx_strand_id
1 'polypeptide(L)'
;MRRNAAFTLVEIMIVVSIIALLAVIAVPSFLRARQQAQNAKFINALRVASGALELYAMEHNGAYPPDTNRGVVPPALLQYLDPTLDFTAQTPIGGKWDWDFNVFGTRAAISVVDSRASTEQMTQIDENYDDGDLSSGRFQAKANGRYSEIIEK
;
A
#
# COMPACT_ATOMS: atom_id res chain seq x y z
N MET A 1 -16.31 -18.23 -58.30
CA MET A 1 -16.54 -18.81 -56.96
C MET A 1 -15.32 -18.51 -56.09
N ARG A 2 -15.45 -17.70 -55.03
CA ARG A 2 -14.37 -17.50 -54.07
C ARG A 2 -14.33 -18.71 -53.13
N ARG A 3 -13.20 -19.42 -53.09
CA ARG A 3 -12.94 -20.45 -52.07
C ARG A 3 -12.75 -19.73 -50.74
N ASN A 4 -13.69 -19.92 -49.81
CA ASN A 4 -13.49 -19.50 -48.42
C ASN A 4 -12.47 -20.47 -47.81
N ALA A 5 -11.29 -19.95 -47.44
CA ALA A 5 -10.30 -20.72 -46.70
C ALA A 5 -10.84 -20.96 -45.28
N ALA A 6 -10.95 -22.24 -44.90
CA ALA A 6 -11.27 -22.65 -43.53
C ALA A 6 -9.96 -22.98 -42.81
N PHE A 7 -9.83 -22.55 -41.55
CA PHE A 7 -8.69 -22.88 -40.71
C PHE A 7 -8.61 -24.39 -40.45
N THR A 8 -7.39 -24.93 -40.43
CA THR A 8 -7.14 -26.32 -40.05
C THR A 8 -7.10 -26.46 -38.53
N LEU A 9 -7.43 -27.67 -38.05
CA LEU A 9 -7.34 -28.00 -36.63
C LEU A 9 -5.90 -27.85 -36.12
N VAL A 10 -4.91 -28.21 -36.95
CA VAL A 10 -3.47 -28.09 -36.63
C VAL A 10 -3.06 -26.63 -36.46
N GLU A 11 -3.54 -25.72 -37.32
CA GLU A 11 -3.25 -24.27 -37.18
C GLU A 11 -3.76 -23.73 -35.84
N ILE A 12 -4.98 -24.08 -35.43
CA ILE A 12 -5.52 -23.65 -34.14
C ILE A 12 -4.75 -24.28 -32.97
N MET A 13 -4.34 -25.55 -33.07
CA MET A 13 -3.55 -26.21 -32.03
C MET A 13 -2.21 -25.52 -31.78
N ILE A 14 -1.48 -25.17 -32.85
CA ILE A 14 -0.17 -24.50 -32.72
C ILE A 14 -0.35 -23.12 -32.10
N VAL A 15 -1.36 -22.35 -32.55
CA VAL A 15 -1.64 -21.01 -32.04
C VAL A 15 -1.95 -21.06 -30.53
N VAL A 16 -2.86 -21.93 -30.11
CA VAL A 16 -3.21 -22.05 -28.68
C VAL A 16 -2.02 -22.54 -27.86
N SER A 17 -1.19 -23.43 -28.40
CA SER A 17 0.03 -23.93 -27.73
C SER A 17 1.04 -22.81 -27.49
N ILE A 18 1.27 -21.93 -28.48
CA ILE A 18 2.17 -20.78 -28.34
C ILE A 18 1.60 -19.76 -27.35
N ILE A 19 0.30 -19.46 -27.41
CA ILE A 19 -0.36 -18.55 -26.45
C ILE A 19 -0.23 -19.10 -25.03
N ALA A 20 -0.46 -20.40 -24.82
CA ALA A 20 -0.32 -21.03 -23.51
C ALA A 20 1.11 -20.93 -22.97
N LEU A 21 2.11 -21.18 -23.83
CA LEU A 21 3.53 -21.04 -23.45
C LEU A 21 3.87 -19.60 -23.03
N LEU A 22 3.43 -18.62 -23.80
CA LEU A 22 3.66 -17.20 -23.48
C LEU A 22 2.95 -16.80 -22.18
N ALA A 23 1.72 -17.27 -21.97
CA ALA A 23 0.94 -16.98 -20.77
C ALA A 23 1.62 -17.51 -19.49
N VAL A 24 2.20 -18.72 -19.53
CA VAL A 24 2.90 -19.31 -18.37
C VAL A 24 4.07 -18.45 -17.88
N ILE A 25 4.79 -17.79 -18.78
CA ILE A 25 5.93 -16.93 -18.42
C ILE A 25 5.44 -15.51 -18.06
N ALA A 26 4.45 -15.00 -18.79
CA ALA A 26 3.97 -13.63 -18.64
C ALA A 26 3.17 -13.41 -17.35
N VAL A 27 2.26 -14.32 -16.99
CA VAL A 27 1.35 -14.17 -15.83
C VAL A 27 2.09 -13.98 -14.50
N PRO A 28 3.04 -14.84 -14.08
CA PRO A 28 3.73 -14.64 -12.80
C PRO A 28 4.58 -13.36 -12.78
N SER A 29 5.16 -12.97 -13.92
CA SER A 29 5.88 -11.70 -14.04
C SER A 29 4.94 -10.51 -13.85
N PHE A 30 3.78 -10.53 -14.51
CA PHE A 30 2.76 -9.50 -14.40
C PHE A 30 2.20 -9.37 -12.96
N LEU A 31 1.94 -10.49 -12.29
CA LEU A 31 1.46 -10.48 -10.89
C LEU A 31 2.50 -9.84 -9.95
N ARG A 32 3.79 -10.16 -10.11
CA ARG A 32 4.87 -9.53 -9.34
C ARG A 32 4.98 -8.03 -9.62
N ALA A 33 4.93 -7.62 -10.89
CA ALA A 33 4.97 -6.20 -11.26
C ALA A 33 3.77 -5.42 -10.69
N ARG A 34 2.58 -6.02 -10.72
CA ARG A 34 1.38 -5.44 -10.10
C ARG A 34 1.55 -5.27 -8.58
N GLN A 35 2.10 -6.28 -7.91
CA GLN A 35 2.35 -6.23 -6.46
C GLN A 35 3.37 -5.14 -6.10
N GLN A 36 4.47 -5.04 -6.86
CA GLN A 36 5.46 -3.98 -6.68
C GLN A 36 4.86 -2.58 -6.88
N ALA A 37 3.99 -2.42 -7.89
CA ALA A 37 3.29 -1.16 -8.10
C ALA A 37 2.33 -0.80 -6.95
N GLN A 38 1.67 -1.79 -6.34
CA GLN A 38 0.85 -1.58 -5.14
C GLN A 38 1.69 -1.17 -3.94
N ASN A 39 2.83 -1.83 -3.72
CA ASN A 39 3.76 -1.50 -2.64
C ASN A 39 4.31 -0.07 -2.81
N ALA A 40 4.73 0.31 -4.02
CA ALA A 40 5.21 1.66 -4.31
C ALA A 40 4.13 2.73 -4.08
N LYS A 41 2.88 2.45 -4.49
CA LYS A 41 1.74 3.35 -4.20
C LYS A 41 1.50 3.49 -2.70
N PHE A 42 1.58 2.40 -1.96
CA PHE A 42 1.41 2.41 -0.51
C PHE A 42 2.49 3.23 0.19
N ILE A 43 3.76 3.02 -0.17
CA ILE A 43 4.90 3.78 0.34
C ILE A 43 4.72 5.28 0.05
N ASN A 44 4.33 5.65 -1.16
CA ASN A 44 4.09 7.06 -1.48
C ASN A 44 2.94 7.64 -0.66
N ALA A 45 1.86 6.88 -0.48
CA ALA A 45 0.75 7.28 0.36
C ALA A 45 1.15 7.48 1.83
N LEU A 46 2.00 6.59 2.38
CA LEU A 46 2.60 6.76 3.71
C LEU A 46 3.40 8.06 3.81
N ARG A 47 4.29 8.33 2.85
CA ARG A 47 5.11 9.57 2.84
C ARG A 47 4.26 10.84 2.79
N VAL A 48 3.18 10.82 2.00
CA VAL A 48 2.23 11.95 1.91
C VAL A 48 1.51 12.13 3.24
N ALA A 49 1.01 11.04 3.82
CA ALA A 49 0.34 11.03 5.12
C ALA A 49 1.26 11.53 6.24
N SER A 50 2.50 11.04 6.30
CA SER A 50 3.49 11.41 7.31
C SER A 50 3.93 12.85 7.16
N GLY A 51 4.14 13.31 5.92
CA GLY A 51 4.48 14.69 5.62
C GLY A 51 3.38 15.67 6.07
N ALA A 52 2.11 15.30 5.93
CA ALA A 52 0.99 16.12 6.42
C ALA A 52 1.00 16.27 7.95
N LEU A 53 1.28 15.18 8.69
CA LEU A 53 1.40 15.21 10.15
C LEU A 53 2.63 15.98 10.63
N GLU A 54 3.77 15.77 9.98
CA GLU A 54 5.02 16.49 10.29
C GLU A 54 4.84 18.00 10.04
N LEU A 55 4.23 18.39 8.92
CA LEU A 55 3.93 19.79 8.60
C LEU A 55 2.94 20.41 9.60
N TYR A 56 1.88 19.68 9.96
CA TYR A 56 0.95 20.12 11.01
C TYR A 56 1.68 20.41 12.32
N ALA A 57 2.55 19.48 12.75
CA ALA A 57 3.31 19.61 13.99
C ALA A 57 4.28 20.79 13.94
N MET A 58 4.92 21.05 12.80
CA MET A 58 5.78 22.24 12.63
C MET A 58 5.02 23.55 12.82
N GLU A 59 3.77 23.63 12.36
CA GLU A 59 2.93 24.84 12.51
C GLU A 59 2.26 24.97 13.88
N HIS A 60 2.15 23.86 14.63
CA HIS A 60 1.45 23.79 15.92
C HIS A 60 2.39 23.49 17.10
N ASN A 61 3.64 23.98 17.07
CA ASN A 61 4.62 23.84 18.16
C ASN A 61 4.86 22.38 18.61
N GLY A 62 4.89 21.44 17.66
CA GLY A 62 5.08 20.03 17.91
C GLY A 62 3.84 19.28 18.43
N ALA A 63 2.67 19.92 18.42
CA ALA A 63 1.40 19.26 18.72
C ALA A 63 0.90 18.48 17.50
N TYR A 64 0.23 17.35 17.76
CA TYR A 64 -0.45 16.55 16.74
C TYR A 64 -1.96 16.58 16.97
N PRO A 65 -2.75 16.36 15.92
CA PRO A 65 -4.20 16.27 16.05
C PRO A 65 -4.60 15.08 16.93
N PRO A 66 -5.76 15.16 17.60
CA PRO A 66 -6.26 14.04 18.38
C PRO A 66 -6.57 12.82 17.49
N ASP A 67 -6.46 11.64 18.09
CA ASP A 67 -6.84 10.37 17.48
C ASP A 67 -8.30 10.40 16.99
N THR A 68 -8.55 9.76 15.86
CA THR A 68 -9.86 9.66 15.22
C THR A 68 -10.14 8.23 14.81
N ASN A 69 -11.41 7.91 14.57
CA ASN A 69 -11.76 6.58 14.07
C ASN A 69 -11.04 6.23 12.75
N ARG A 70 -10.72 4.95 12.59
CA ARG A 70 -10.18 4.34 11.36
C ARG A 70 -10.90 4.84 10.10
N GLY A 71 -10.12 5.30 9.12
CA GLY A 71 -10.60 5.82 7.83
C GLY A 71 -11.25 7.20 7.93
N VAL A 72 -11.09 7.90 9.05
CA VAL A 72 -11.50 9.29 9.23
C VAL A 72 -10.28 10.17 9.31
N VAL A 73 -10.33 11.30 8.61
CA VAL A 73 -9.31 12.33 8.71
C VAL A 73 -9.66 13.28 9.85
N PRO A 74 -8.74 13.57 10.79
CA PRO A 74 -8.87 14.64 11.75
C PRO A 74 -9.14 15.94 11.00
N PRO A 75 -10.22 16.69 11.30
CA PRO A 75 -10.56 17.90 10.56
C PRO A 75 -9.40 18.90 10.45
N ALA A 76 -8.52 18.94 11.46
CA ALA A 76 -7.33 19.77 11.50
C ALA A 76 -6.26 19.42 10.45
N LEU A 77 -6.25 18.19 9.91
CA LEU A 77 -5.32 17.75 8.86
C LEU A 77 -5.82 17.97 7.44
N LEU A 78 -7.08 18.32 7.24
CA LEU A 78 -7.67 18.43 5.91
C LEU A 78 -6.95 19.44 5.01
N GLN A 79 -6.34 20.49 5.59
CA GLN A 79 -5.58 21.50 4.85
C GLN A 79 -4.14 21.07 4.51
N TYR A 80 -3.62 20.03 5.18
CA TYR A 80 -2.24 19.56 5.02
C TYR A 80 -2.15 18.32 4.14
N LEU A 81 -3.25 17.57 4.00
CA LEU A 81 -3.28 16.37 3.19
C LEU A 81 -3.29 16.72 1.70
N ASP A 82 -2.37 16.09 0.97
CA ASP A 82 -2.35 16.18 -0.49
C ASP A 82 -3.62 15.51 -1.07
N PRO A 83 -4.33 16.16 -2.01
CA PRO A 83 -5.54 15.60 -2.65
C PRO A 83 -5.33 14.26 -3.36
N THR A 84 -4.09 13.87 -3.65
CA THR A 84 -3.74 12.56 -4.23
C THR A 84 -3.92 11.41 -3.25
N LEU A 85 -4.01 11.68 -1.94
CA LEU A 85 -4.27 10.71 -0.90
C LEU A 85 -5.72 10.78 -0.41
N ASP A 86 -6.54 9.80 -0.81
CA ASP A 86 -7.83 9.57 -0.17
C ASP A 86 -7.65 8.67 1.07
N PHE A 87 -7.61 9.30 2.24
CA PHE A 87 -7.46 8.61 3.51
C PHE A 87 -8.71 7.81 3.93
N THR A 88 -9.87 8.12 3.34
CA THR A 88 -11.14 7.42 3.64
C THR A 88 -11.30 6.15 2.81
N ALA A 89 -10.59 6.06 1.68
CA ALA A 89 -10.55 4.88 0.84
C ALA A 89 -9.72 3.74 1.46
N GLN A 90 -9.93 2.53 0.91
CA GLN A 90 -9.11 1.37 1.24
C GLN A 90 -7.67 1.60 0.76
N THR A 91 -6.69 1.21 1.57
CA THR A 91 -5.27 1.37 1.21
C THR A 91 -4.90 0.51 -0.02
N PRO A 92 -3.81 0.83 -0.75
CA PRO A 92 -3.35 0.03 -1.89
C PRO A 92 -3.04 -1.45 -1.55
N ILE A 93 -2.83 -1.76 -0.28
CA ILE A 93 -2.54 -3.10 0.26
C ILE A 93 -3.72 -3.70 1.02
N GLY A 94 -4.87 -3.03 0.99
CA GLY A 94 -6.04 -3.38 1.77
C GLY A 94 -5.98 -2.92 3.22
N GLY A 95 -7.16 -2.90 3.85
CA GLY A 95 -7.33 -2.31 5.17
C GLY A 95 -7.69 -0.83 5.10
N LYS A 96 -7.71 -0.19 6.26
CA LYS A 96 -8.02 1.23 6.41
C LYS A 96 -6.85 1.96 7.02
N TRP A 97 -6.72 3.23 6.67
CA TRP A 97 -5.81 4.12 7.36
C TRP A 97 -6.33 4.45 8.76
N ASP A 98 -5.42 4.72 9.69
CA ASP A 98 -5.72 5.06 11.07
C ASP A 98 -4.64 6.02 11.56
N TRP A 99 -5.05 7.13 12.19
CA TRP A 99 -4.12 8.06 12.81
C TRP A 99 -4.03 7.73 14.28
N ASP A 100 -2.83 7.47 14.77
CA ASP A 100 -2.60 7.06 16.14
C ASP A 100 -1.92 8.22 16.90
N PHE A 101 -2.59 8.80 17.89
CA PHE A 101 -2.04 9.86 18.76
C PHE A 101 -2.05 9.45 20.23
N ASN A 102 -0.87 9.42 20.87
CA ASN A 102 -0.67 8.97 22.27
C ASN A 102 -1.28 7.59 22.58
N VAL A 103 -1.22 6.68 21.61
CA VAL A 103 -1.70 5.30 21.70
C VAL A 103 -0.59 4.34 21.25
N PHE A 104 -0.71 3.07 21.62
CA PHE A 104 0.23 2.00 21.24
C PHE A 104 1.71 2.27 21.57
N GLY A 105 1.97 3.11 22.58
CA GLY A 105 3.33 3.47 23.00
C GLY A 105 4.05 4.43 22.04
N THR A 106 3.29 5.19 21.25
CA THR A 106 3.79 6.22 20.33
C THR A 106 3.05 7.52 20.52
N ARG A 107 3.77 8.64 20.48
CA ARG A 107 3.18 9.98 20.49
C ARG A 107 2.38 10.25 19.22
N ALA A 108 2.93 9.93 18.06
CA ALA A 108 2.25 10.09 16.77
C ALA A 108 2.67 8.98 15.80
N ALA A 109 1.67 8.32 15.19
CA ALA A 109 1.90 7.29 14.20
C ALA A 109 0.78 7.25 13.14
N ILE A 110 1.10 6.66 12.00
CA ILE A 110 0.17 6.38 10.91
C ILE A 110 0.09 4.89 10.77
N SER A 111 -1.11 4.36 10.85
CA SER A 111 -1.31 2.92 10.81
C SER A 111 -2.20 2.50 9.68
N VAL A 112 -1.96 1.28 9.22
CA VAL A 112 -2.92 0.51 8.44
C VAL A 112 -3.43 -0.63 9.30
N VAL A 113 -4.75 -0.72 9.40
CA VAL A 113 -5.46 -1.76 10.14
C VAL A 113 -6.22 -2.66 9.20
N ASP A 114 -6.41 -3.92 9.62
CA ASP A 114 -7.14 -4.93 8.85
C ASP A 114 -6.55 -5.13 7.44
N SER A 115 -5.22 -5.01 7.33
CA SER A 115 -4.52 -5.20 6.06
C SER A 115 -4.69 -6.63 5.55
N ARG A 116 -4.84 -6.76 4.22
CA ARG A 116 -4.88 -8.07 3.56
C ARG A 116 -3.51 -8.49 3.01
N ALA A 117 -2.48 -7.66 3.22
CA ALA A 117 -1.12 -7.97 2.81
C ALA A 117 -0.57 -9.15 3.61
N SER A 118 0.21 -10.00 2.93
CA SER A 118 0.97 -11.04 3.63
C SER A 118 2.15 -10.42 4.38
N THR A 119 2.68 -11.13 5.39
CA THR A 119 3.85 -10.67 6.13
C THR A 119 5.05 -10.47 5.19
N GLU A 120 5.22 -11.33 4.18
CA GLU A 120 6.30 -11.19 3.19
C GLU A 120 6.16 -9.91 2.36
N GLN A 121 4.93 -9.55 1.97
CA GLN A 121 4.69 -8.31 1.25
C GLN A 121 5.00 -7.10 2.14
N MET A 122 4.69 -7.17 3.43
CA MET A 122 4.97 -6.11 4.39
C MET A 122 6.47 -5.97 4.68
N THR A 123 7.20 -7.08 4.79
CA THR A 123 8.66 -7.06 4.89
C THR A 123 9.27 -6.43 3.64
N GLN A 124 8.77 -6.74 2.44
CA GLN A 124 9.24 -6.07 1.21
C GLN A 124 8.92 -4.58 1.16
N ILE A 125 7.77 -4.16 1.69
CA ILE A 125 7.44 -2.73 1.81
C ILE A 125 8.44 -2.05 2.73
N ASP A 126 8.70 -2.68 3.87
CA ASP A 126 9.63 -2.18 4.88
C ASP A 126 11.07 -2.12 4.38
N GLU A 127 11.57 -3.13 3.66
CA GLU A 127 12.88 -3.11 3.00
C GLU A 127 13.05 -1.91 2.05
N ASN A 128 11.96 -1.49 1.39
CA ASN A 128 11.97 -0.35 0.47
C ASN A 128 11.69 1.00 1.16
N TYR A 129 11.17 0.97 2.38
CA TYR A 129 10.74 2.15 3.12
C TYR A 129 11.73 2.57 4.19
N ASP A 130 12.27 1.59 4.90
CA ASP A 130 13.04 1.71 6.14
C ASP A 130 14.22 0.71 6.14
N ASP A 131 14.18 -0.35 6.96
CA ASP A 131 15.31 -1.28 7.16
C ASP A 131 14.99 -2.76 6.89
N GLY A 132 13.73 -3.12 6.66
CA GLY A 132 13.30 -4.50 6.41
C GLY A 132 13.03 -5.31 7.67
N ASP A 133 13.16 -4.73 8.86
CA ASP A 133 12.75 -5.32 10.13
C ASP A 133 11.44 -4.73 10.66
N LEU A 134 10.34 -5.44 10.38
CA LEU A 134 9.01 -5.12 10.90
C LEU A 134 8.89 -5.09 12.44
N SER A 135 9.90 -5.54 13.20
CA SER A 135 9.91 -5.47 14.66
C SER A 135 10.53 -4.17 15.19
N SER A 136 11.20 -3.39 14.33
CA SER A 136 12.00 -2.24 14.71
C SER A 136 11.85 -1.07 13.71
N GLY A 137 12.68 -0.03 13.82
CA GLY A 137 12.63 1.09 12.88
C GLY A 137 11.41 2.04 13.03
N ARG A 138 11.19 2.81 11.97
CA ARG A 138 10.05 3.72 11.77
C ARG A 138 8.81 2.94 11.35
N PHE A 139 8.91 1.88 10.55
CA PHE A 139 7.74 1.10 10.12
C PHE A 139 7.68 -0.27 10.80
N GLN A 140 6.67 -0.48 11.64
CA GLN A 140 6.58 -1.65 12.52
C GLN A 140 5.26 -2.40 12.40
N ALA A 141 5.32 -3.72 12.42
CA ALA A 141 4.17 -4.57 12.69
C ALA A 141 3.75 -4.44 14.17
N LYS A 142 2.45 -4.28 14.39
CA LYS A 142 1.80 -4.25 15.71
C LYS A 142 0.82 -5.42 15.82
N ALA A 143 0.23 -5.58 17.00
CA ALA A 143 -0.76 -6.63 17.24
C ALA A 143 -1.98 -6.52 16.31
N ASN A 144 -2.65 -7.66 16.07
CA ASN A 144 -3.90 -7.76 15.29
C ASN A 144 -3.80 -7.32 13.82
N GLY A 145 -2.64 -7.53 13.17
CA GLY A 145 -2.46 -7.21 11.75
C GLY A 145 -2.45 -5.71 11.46
N ARG A 146 -2.09 -4.90 12.46
CA ARG A 146 -1.81 -3.46 12.30
C ARG A 146 -0.35 -3.28 11.91
N TYR A 147 -0.09 -2.35 11.00
CA TYR A 147 1.26 -1.91 10.64
C TYR A 147 1.32 -0.41 10.80
N SER A 148 2.31 0.08 11.54
CA SER A 148 2.37 1.45 12.02
C SER A 148 3.70 2.08 11.64
N GLU A 149 3.61 3.20 10.95
CA GLU A 149 4.70 4.14 10.78
C GLU A 149 4.75 5.10 11.97
N ILE A 150 5.82 5.03 12.77
CA ILE A 150 6.03 5.84 13.95
C ILE A 150 6.68 7.16 13.53
N ILE A 151 5.93 8.24 13.59
CA ILE A 151 6.47 9.59 13.36
C ILE A 151 7.22 10.05 14.60
N GLU A 152 6.65 9.79 15.77
CA GLU A 152 7.27 10.13 17.05
C GLU A 152 6.92 9.12 18.14
N LYS A 153 7.95 8.76 18.93
CA LYS A 153 7.85 7.83 20.06
C LYS A 153 7.24 8.51 21.28
#